data_AF-A0A1V5HTE2-F1
#
_entry.id   AF-A0A1V5HTE2-F1
#
_cell.length_a   1.000
_cell.length_b   1.000
_cell.length_c   1.000
_cell.angle_alpha   90.00
_cell.angle_beta   90.00
_cell.angle_gamma   90.00
#
_symmetry.space_group_name_H-M   'P 1'
#
loop_
_entity.id
_entity.type
_entity.pdbx_description
1 polymer ?
#
loop_
_entity_poly.entity_id
_entity_poly.type
_entity_poly.pdbx_seq_one_letter_code
_entity_poly.pdbx_strand_id
1 'polypeptide(L)'
;MVAQQYEWAKVMIKNGLCPIIEPEVDIHIADKKEAEAILKEELLAQGKLLKPEEKVMFKLSIPTIPNFYQDLEKLPCCVRVVALSGGYSQEEADKLLKKNKGMIASFSRALAEGLTKQMSDAEFTAAIGKSIDAIYDASVNKD
;
A
#
# COMPACT_ATOMS: atom_id res chain seq x y z
N MET A 1 -15.06 -0.86 9.74
CA MET A 1 -14.28 -0.78 8.49
C MET A 1 -13.44 -2.04 8.26
N VAL A 2 -12.54 -2.41 9.18
CA VAL A 2 -11.65 -3.57 9.02
C VAL A 2 -12.41 -4.91 8.94
N ALA A 3 -13.37 -5.16 9.84
CA ALA A 3 -14.16 -6.40 9.81
C ALA A 3 -14.82 -6.67 8.44
N GLN A 4 -15.44 -5.64 7.85
CA GLN A 4 -16.06 -5.72 6.53
C GLN A 4 -15.04 -6.06 5.42
N GLN A 5 -13.83 -5.47 5.46
CA GLN A 5 -12.77 -5.80 4.51
C GLN A 5 -12.37 -7.27 4.59
N TYR A 6 -12.28 -7.84 5.80
CA TYR A 6 -11.99 -9.26 6.00
C TYR A 6 -13.15 -10.18 5.58
N GLU A 7 -14.41 -9.76 5.76
CA GLU A 7 -15.58 -10.50 5.28
C GLU A 7 -15.53 -10.65 3.75
N TRP A 8 -15.27 -9.56 3.02
CA TRP A 8 -15.11 -9.61 1.57
C TRP A 8 -13.87 -10.39 1.14
N ALA A 9 -12.75 -10.24 1.86
CA ALA A 9 -11.56 -11.03 1.60
C ALA A 9 -11.84 -12.54 1.69
N LYS A 10 -12.60 -13.00 2.70
CA LYS A 10 -13.00 -14.41 2.83
C LYS A 10 -13.85 -14.91 1.66
N VAL A 11 -14.73 -14.07 1.11
CA VAL A 11 -15.49 -14.41 -0.10
C VAL A 11 -14.55 -14.62 -1.30
N MET A 12 -13.57 -13.74 -1.49
CA MET A 12 -12.59 -13.84 -2.58
C MET A 12 -11.67 -15.06 -2.41
N ILE A 13 -11.20 -15.33 -1.19
CA ILE A 13 -10.37 -16.49 -0.85
C ILE A 13 -11.10 -17.80 -1.14
N LYS A 14 -12.40 -17.89 -0.80
CA LYS A 14 -13.23 -19.06 -1.12
C LYS A 14 -13.31 -19.35 -2.63
N ASN A 15 -13.09 -18.34 -3.47
CA ASN A 15 -13.05 -18.46 -4.93
C ASN A 15 -11.62 -18.60 -5.49
N GLY A 16 -10.62 -18.86 -4.63
CA GLY A 16 -9.24 -19.08 -5.04
C GLY A 16 -8.46 -17.80 -5.40
N LEU A 17 -8.93 -16.63 -4.97
CA LEU A 17 -8.26 -15.35 -5.19
C LEU A 17 -7.44 -14.90 -3.97
N CYS A 18 -6.44 -14.06 -4.19
CA CYS A 18 -5.69 -13.36 -3.14
C CYS A 18 -6.17 -11.90 -3.05
N PRO A 19 -7.05 -11.55 -2.09
CA PRO A 19 -7.60 -10.20 -1.95
C PRO A 19 -6.56 -9.19 -1.43
N ILE A 20 -6.74 -7.94 -1.85
CA ILE A 20 -6.06 -6.78 -1.27
C ILE A 20 -7.04 -6.09 -0.32
N ILE A 21 -6.68 -6.00 0.96
CA ILE A 21 -7.42 -5.27 1.99
C ILE A 21 -6.92 -3.82 1.99
N GLU A 22 -7.80 -2.87 1.65
CA GLU A 22 -7.44 -1.45 1.44
C GLU A 22 -8.23 -0.48 2.36
N PRO A 23 -8.02 -0.52 3.68
CA PRO A 23 -8.53 0.48 4.62
C PRO A 23 -7.63 1.73 4.61
N GLU A 24 -7.89 2.66 3.70
CA GLU A 24 -7.18 3.94 3.61
C GLU A 24 -7.41 4.81 4.86
N VAL A 25 -6.33 5.39 5.38
CA VAL A 25 -6.37 6.51 6.33
C VAL A 25 -6.02 7.78 5.54
N ASP A 26 -6.94 8.73 5.52
CA ASP A 26 -6.74 10.00 4.83
C ASP A 26 -5.49 10.74 5.37
N ILE A 27 -4.67 11.28 4.46
CA ILE A 27 -3.36 11.85 4.82
C ILE A 27 -3.46 13.21 5.52
N HIS A 28 -4.63 13.83 5.55
CA HIS A 28 -4.89 15.18 6.07
C HIS A 28 -5.62 15.20 7.43
N ILE A 29 -6.05 14.05 7.95
CA ILE A 29 -6.71 14.01 9.27
C ILE A 29 -5.72 14.39 10.37
N ALA A 30 -6.19 15.14 11.37
CA ALA A 30 -5.36 15.67 12.45
C ALA A 30 -4.79 14.58 13.36
N ASP A 31 -5.52 13.48 13.52
CA ASP A 31 -5.26 12.33 14.39
C ASP A 31 -4.81 11.10 13.60
N LYS A 32 -4.08 11.31 12.48
CA LYS A 32 -3.65 10.24 11.58
C LYS A 32 -2.88 9.14 12.28
N LYS A 33 -1.98 9.50 13.21
CA LYS A 33 -1.18 8.55 13.97
C LYS A 33 -2.04 7.66 14.87
N GLU A 34 -3.04 8.24 15.54
CA GLU A 34 -3.97 7.54 16.40
C GLU A 34 -4.90 6.64 15.59
N ALA A 35 -5.42 7.13 14.46
CA ALA A 35 -6.23 6.36 13.53
C ALA A 35 -5.45 5.15 12.95
N GLU A 36 -4.19 5.34 12.59
CA GLU A 36 -3.30 4.26 12.15
C GLU A 36 -3.09 3.20 13.24
N ALA A 37 -2.96 3.62 14.50
CA ALA A 37 -2.77 2.70 15.61
C ALA A 37 -4.00 1.79 15.82
N ILE A 38 -5.20 2.38 15.82
CA ILE A 38 -6.46 1.64 15.88
C ILE A 38 -6.57 0.70 14.67
N LEU A 39 -6.27 1.21 13.47
CA LEU A 39 -6.31 0.42 12.24
C LEU A 39 -5.37 -0.80 12.31
N LYS A 40 -4.11 -0.60 12.72
CA LYS A 40 -3.12 -1.67 12.82
C LYS A 40 -3.55 -2.74 13.82
N GLU A 41 -4.08 -2.34 14.98
CA GLU A 41 -4.57 -3.27 16.00
C GLU A 41 -5.67 -4.18 15.43
N GLU A 42 -6.67 -3.59 14.78
CA GLU A 42 -7.77 -4.31 14.17
C GLU A 42 -7.33 -5.22 13.02
N LEU A 43 -6.40 -4.75 12.17
CA LEU A 43 -5.82 -5.57 11.09
C LEU A 43 -5.07 -6.79 11.64
N LEU A 44 -4.27 -6.62 12.70
CA LEU A 44 -3.58 -7.72 13.34
C LEU A 44 -4.54 -8.69 14.02
N ALA A 45 -5.57 -8.19 14.70
CA ALA A 45 -6.58 -9.01 15.37
C ALA A 45 -7.31 -9.91 14.37
N GLN A 46 -7.81 -9.34 13.27
CA GLN A 46 -8.50 -10.09 12.22
C GLN A 46 -7.54 -11.01 11.44
N GLY A 47 -6.32 -10.54 11.14
CA GLY A 47 -5.30 -11.31 10.45
C GLY A 47 -4.90 -12.61 11.17
N LYS A 48 -4.86 -12.59 12.50
CA LYS A 48 -4.60 -13.79 13.33
C LYS A 48 -5.70 -14.85 13.24
N LEU A 49 -6.90 -14.49 12.76
CA LEU A 49 -8.01 -15.43 12.57
C LEU A 49 -7.96 -16.14 11.21
N LEU A 50 -7.13 -15.66 10.27
CA LEU A 50 -6.92 -16.31 8.98
C LEU A 50 -5.91 -17.44 9.11
N LYS A 51 -6.17 -18.53 8.40
CA LYS A 51 -5.22 -19.63 8.28
C LYS A 51 -4.05 -19.23 7.37
N PRO A 52 -2.87 -19.87 7.50
CA PRO A 52 -1.71 -19.56 6.66
C PRO A 52 -1.98 -19.65 5.15
N GLU A 53 -2.87 -20.52 4.70
CA GLU A 53 -3.28 -20.67 3.30
C GLU A 53 -4.29 -19.60 2.82
N GLU A 54 -4.96 -18.91 3.74
CA GLU A 54 -5.92 -17.84 3.45
C GLU A 54 -5.17 -16.53 3.22
N LYS A 55 -4.49 -16.47 2.06
CA LYS A 55 -3.57 -15.39 1.71
C LYS A 55 -4.29 -14.06 1.49
N VAL A 56 -3.70 -12.98 2.02
CA VAL A 56 -4.13 -11.60 1.81
C VAL A 56 -2.93 -10.69 1.56
N MET A 57 -3.18 -9.57 0.88
CA MET A 57 -2.27 -8.42 0.84
C MET A 57 -2.91 -7.23 1.52
N PHE A 58 -2.11 -6.31 2.04
CA PHE A 58 -2.60 -5.05 2.62
C PHE A 58 -2.17 -3.88 1.77
N LYS A 59 -3.11 -3.03 1.34
CA LYS A 59 -2.81 -1.76 0.67
C LYS A 59 -3.16 -0.61 1.60
N LEU A 60 -2.15 0.05 2.13
CA LEU A 60 -2.32 1.01 3.23
C LEU A 60 -1.75 2.38 2.85
N SER A 61 -2.26 3.44 3.48
CA SER A 61 -1.62 4.75 3.45
C SER A 61 -0.21 4.63 4.03
N ILE A 62 0.76 5.37 3.46
CA ILE A 62 2.12 5.40 4.00
C ILE A 62 2.05 5.92 5.45
N PRO A 63 2.59 5.18 6.45
CA PRO A 63 2.34 5.47 7.84
C PRO A 63 3.03 6.76 8.29
N THR A 64 2.46 7.42 9.30
CA THR A 64 3.07 8.60 9.93
C THR A 64 4.41 8.25 10.59
N ILE A 65 4.48 7.07 11.22
CA ILE A 65 5.71 6.54 11.82
C ILE A 65 6.35 5.55 10.85
N PRO A 66 7.62 5.73 10.44
CA PRO A 66 8.32 4.76 9.61
C PRO A 66 8.25 3.34 10.20
N ASN A 67 8.04 2.34 9.34
CA ASN A 67 7.97 0.92 9.69
C ASN A 67 6.79 0.52 10.59
N PHE A 68 5.79 1.39 10.78
CA PHE A 68 4.69 1.13 11.70
C PHE A 68 3.93 -0.18 11.40
N TYR A 69 3.78 -0.53 10.12
CA TYR A 69 3.04 -1.71 9.67
C TYR A 69 3.88 -3.00 9.53
N GLN A 70 5.16 -3.02 9.90
CA GLN A 70 6.03 -4.20 9.75
C GLN A 70 5.48 -5.47 10.41
N ASP A 71 4.70 -5.35 11.48
CA ASP A 71 4.13 -6.52 12.15
C ASP A 71 3.08 -7.26 11.30
N LEU A 72 2.46 -6.59 10.31
CA LEU A 72 1.55 -7.23 9.37
C LEU A 72 2.29 -8.21 8.46
N GLU A 73 3.53 -7.90 8.06
CA GLU A 73 4.36 -8.79 7.24
C GLU A 73 4.75 -10.09 7.96
N LYS A 74 4.69 -10.08 9.30
CA LYS A 74 4.97 -11.26 10.12
C LYS A 74 3.77 -12.22 10.21
N LEU A 75 2.58 -11.81 9.76
CA LEU A 75 1.41 -12.69 9.73
C LEU A 75 1.60 -13.79 8.67
N PRO A 76 1.39 -15.08 9.01
CA PRO A 76 1.52 -16.17 8.03
C PRO A 76 0.62 -16.03 6.79
N CYS A 77 -0.54 -15.37 6.95
CA CYS A 77 -1.48 -15.10 5.86
C CYS A 77 -1.07 -13.90 4.98
N CYS A 78 -0.15 -13.04 5.43
CA CYS A 78 0.25 -11.85 4.68
C CYS A 78 1.23 -12.22 3.56
N VAL A 79 0.85 -11.93 2.31
CA VAL A 79 1.72 -12.09 1.14
C VAL A 79 2.62 -10.88 0.97
N ARG A 80 2.05 -9.68 1.11
CA ARG A 80 2.76 -8.41 0.95
C ARG A 80 1.98 -7.25 1.56
N VAL A 81 2.71 -6.24 2.00
CA VAL A 81 2.16 -4.91 2.31
C VAL A 81 2.55 -3.97 1.17
N VAL A 82 1.57 -3.30 0.59
CA VAL A 82 1.74 -2.32 -0.48
C VAL A 82 1.19 -0.96 -0.04
N ALA A 83 1.71 0.13 -0.60
CA ALA A 83 1.35 1.48 -0.23
C ALA A 83 0.51 2.17 -1.32
N LEU A 84 -0.57 2.84 -0.91
CA LEU A 84 -1.23 3.84 -1.75
C LEU A 84 -0.56 5.21 -1.56
N SER A 85 -0.55 6.06 -2.60
CA SER A 85 0.04 7.41 -2.49
C SER A 85 -0.88 8.39 -1.73
N GLY A 86 -2.20 8.15 -1.68
CA GLY A 86 -3.13 8.82 -0.77
C GLY A 86 -3.29 10.33 -0.97
N GLY A 87 -2.77 10.89 -2.06
CA GLY A 87 -2.76 12.35 -2.31
C GLY A 87 -1.38 12.98 -2.27
N TYR A 88 -0.34 12.27 -1.83
CA TYR A 88 1.04 12.71 -2.03
C TYR A 88 1.39 12.74 -3.52
N SER A 89 2.19 13.73 -3.93
CA SER A 89 2.91 13.71 -5.20
C SER A 89 3.79 12.46 -5.28
N GLN A 90 4.11 12.00 -6.49
CA GLN A 90 4.99 10.85 -6.67
C GLN A 90 6.30 10.98 -5.87
N GLU A 91 6.98 12.12 -5.98
CA GLU A 91 8.27 12.34 -5.30
C GLU A 91 8.17 12.20 -3.78
N GLU A 92 7.15 12.79 -3.16
CA GLU A 92 6.94 12.70 -1.71
C GLU A 92 6.54 11.28 -1.29
N ALA A 93 5.68 10.61 -2.06
CA ALA A 93 5.29 9.23 -1.80
C ALA A 93 6.52 8.29 -1.86
N ASP A 94 7.40 8.47 -2.84
CA ASP A 94 8.64 7.71 -2.99
C ASP A 94 9.57 7.92 -1.78
N LYS A 95 9.78 9.18 -1.36
CA LYS A 95 10.59 9.51 -0.16
C LYS A 95 10.05 8.89 1.12
N LEU A 96 8.74 8.92 1.32
CA LEU A 96 8.13 8.32 2.51
C LEU A 96 8.15 6.78 2.44
N LEU A 97 7.98 6.20 1.26
CA LEU A 97 8.02 4.76 1.03
C LEU A 97 9.40 4.16 1.33
N LYS A 98 10.49 4.87 1.02
CA LYS A 98 11.87 4.43 1.33
C LYS A 98 12.12 4.18 2.81
N LYS A 99 11.41 4.88 3.69
CA LYS A 99 11.53 4.73 5.15
C LYS A 99 10.80 3.51 5.70
N ASN A 100 10.06 2.78 4.86
CA ASN A 100 9.24 1.63 5.24
C ASN A 100 9.80 0.34 4.62
N LYS A 101 10.52 -0.43 5.43
CA LYS A 101 11.11 -1.72 5.03
C LYS A 101 10.02 -2.74 4.73
N GLY A 102 10.22 -3.53 3.68
CA GLY A 102 9.30 -4.57 3.22
C GLY A 102 8.09 -4.08 2.39
N MET A 103 7.60 -2.87 2.68
CA MET A 103 6.49 -2.24 1.98
C MET A 103 6.88 -1.78 0.55
N ILE A 104 6.06 -2.05 -0.44
CA ILE A 104 6.27 -1.64 -1.85
C ILE A 104 5.14 -0.73 -2.36
N ALA A 105 5.34 -0.02 -3.47
CA ALA A 105 4.30 0.85 -4.01
C ALA A 105 3.15 0.07 -4.67
N SER A 106 1.93 0.63 -4.55
CA SER A 106 0.75 0.32 -5.36
C SER A 106 0.08 1.65 -5.72
N PHE A 107 0.81 2.45 -6.50
CA PHE A 107 0.41 3.80 -6.89
C PHE A 107 -0.43 3.78 -8.17
N SER A 108 -1.48 4.61 -8.20
CA SER A 108 -2.30 4.85 -9.40
C SER A 108 -2.00 6.23 -9.98
N ARG A 109 -2.61 7.29 -9.44
CA ARG A 109 -2.43 8.67 -9.91
C ARG A 109 -0.97 9.12 -9.87
N ALA A 110 -0.24 8.74 -8.83
CA ALA A 110 1.19 9.09 -8.71
C ALA A 110 2.06 8.41 -9.78
N LEU A 111 1.71 7.22 -10.28
CA LEU A 111 2.42 6.58 -11.40
C LEU A 111 2.17 7.32 -12.73
N ALA A 112 0.99 7.90 -12.89
CA ALA A 112 0.59 8.63 -14.11
C ALA A 112 0.78 10.15 -13.99
N GLU A 113 1.44 10.62 -12.92
CA GLU A 113 1.61 12.04 -12.66
C GLU A 113 2.38 12.72 -13.81
N GLY A 114 1.83 13.81 -14.33
CA GLY A 114 2.42 14.54 -15.46
C GLY A 114 2.19 13.92 -16.85
N LEU A 115 1.64 12.70 -16.96
CA LEU A 115 1.28 12.12 -18.26
C LEU A 115 0.04 12.80 -18.84
N THR A 116 0.09 13.18 -20.12
CA THR A 116 -1.02 13.85 -20.80
C THR A 116 -1.27 13.25 -22.18
N LYS A 117 -2.49 13.44 -22.71
CA LYS A 117 -2.89 12.98 -24.05
C LYS A 117 -2.10 13.67 -25.17
N GLN A 118 -1.52 14.84 -24.91
CA GLN A 118 -0.83 15.67 -25.90
C GLN A 118 0.62 15.26 -26.13
N MET A 119 1.17 14.40 -25.27
CA MET A 119 2.52 13.88 -25.42
C MET A 119 2.63 13.01 -26.68
N SER A 120 3.78 13.07 -27.32
CA SER A 120 4.19 12.04 -28.28
C SER A 120 4.44 10.70 -27.58
N ASP A 121 4.40 9.60 -28.33
CA ASP A 121 4.68 8.25 -27.79
C ASP A 121 6.06 8.18 -27.12
N ALA A 122 7.05 8.89 -27.66
CA ALA A 122 8.41 8.93 -27.12
C ALA A 122 8.46 9.69 -25.77
N GLU A 123 7.79 10.83 -25.66
CA GLU A 123 7.70 11.59 -24.41
C GLU A 123 6.93 10.82 -23.34
N PHE A 124 5.80 10.21 -23.71
CA PHE A 124 5.02 9.37 -22.82
C PHE A 124 5.84 8.19 -22.29
N THR A 125 6.53 7.47 -23.18
CA THR A 125 7.35 6.30 -22.83
C THR A 125 8.50 6.70 -21.91
N ALA A 126 9.18 7.82 -22.20
CA ALA A 126 10.26 8.32 -21.35
C ALA A 126 9.74 8.75 -19.97
N ALA A 127 8.59 9.43 -19.92
CA ALA A 127 8.00 9.91 -18.67
C ALA A 127 7.52 8.76 -17.78
N ILE A 128 6.76 7.80 -18.33
CA ILE A 128 6.28 6.65 -17.55
C ILE A 128 7.44 5.74 -17.14
N GLY A 129 8.47 5.57 -17.99
CA GLY A 129 9.68 4.82 -17.64
C GLY A 129 10.40 5.43 -16.45
N LYS A 130 10.61 6.76 -16.45
CA LYS A 130 11.20 7.47 -15.31
C LYS A 130 10.37 7.32 -14.03
N SER A 131 9.04 7.37 -14.13
CA SER A 131 8.15 7.16 -12.99
C SER A 131 8.29 5.75 -12.42
N ILE A 132 8.28 4.72 -13.29
CA ILE A 132 8.47 3.32 -12.92
C ILE A 132 9.81 3.11 -12.22
N ASP A 133 10.91 3.63 -12.76
CA ASP A 133 12.25 3.48 -12.18
C ASP A 133 12.34 4.08 -10.77
N ALA A 134 11.77 5.29 -10.58
CA ALA A 134 11.76 5.96 -9.29
C ALA A 134 10.92 5.20 -8.24
N ILE A 135 9.72 4.76 -8.63
CA ILE A 135 8.82 3.99 -7.77
C ILE A 135 9.43 2.61 -7.43
N TYR A 136 10.11 1.98 -8.39
CA TYR A 136 10.83 0.73 -8.19
C TYR A 136 11.97 0.92 -7.17
N ASP A 137 12.81 1.93 -7.36
CA ASP A 137 13.89 2.26 -6.44
C ASP A 137 13.34 2.50 -5.02
N ALA A 138 12.28 3.30 -4.87
CA ALA A 138 11.64 3.52 -3.57
C ALA A 138 11.03 2.24 -2.96
N SER A 139 10.59 1.30 -3.79
CA SER A 139 10.02 0.02 -3.36
C SER A 139 11.07 -0.99 -2.90
N VAL A 140 12.27 -0.96 -3.48
CA VAL A 140 13.32 -1.99 -3.25
C VAL A 140 14.48 -1.48 -2.40
N ASN A 141 14.90 -0.23 -2.61
CA ASN A 141 16.04 0.39 -1.93
C ASN A 141 15.54 1.31 -0.80
N LYS A 142 15.66 0.81 0.43
CA LYS A 142 15.15 1.45 1.66
C LYS A 142 16.25 2.22 2.40
N ASP A 143 15.84 3.25 3.12
CA ASP A 143 16.69 4.05 4.01
C ASP A 143 16.98 3.34 5.35
#